data_AF-A0A252CXX1-F1
#
_entry.id   AF-A0A252CXX1-F1
#
_cell.length_a   1.000
_cell.length_b   1.000
_cell.length_c   1.000
_cell.angle_alpha   90.00
_cell.angle_beta   90.00
_cell.angle_gamma   90.00
#
_symmetry.space_group_name_H-M   'P 1'
#
loop_
_entity.id
_entity.type
_entity.pdbx_description
1 polymer ?
#
loop_
_entity_poly.entity_id
_entity_poly.type
_entity_poly.pdbx_seq_one_letter_code
_entity_poly.pdbx_strand_id
1 'polypeptide(L)'
;MDSHVTAKKIDWNPILCQIKYTKGHNLPTYTGDLKTALLNHAGLTNHSKGEEAYQLAREIARLTTYSDPEIVYWFSRLISLIND
;
A
#
# COMPACT_ATOMS: atom_id res chain seq x y z
N MET A 1 8.06 30.19 -12.56
CA MET A 1 6.86 29.86 -11.77
C MET A 1 7.00 28.41 -11.36
N ASP A 2 7.82 28.18 -10.34
CA ASP A 2 8.11 26.86 -9.80
C ASP A 2 6.89 26.40 -9.01
N SER A 3 6.10 25.54 -9.65
CA SER A 3 5.01 24.85 -8.98
C SER A 3 5.66 23.83 -8.05
N HIS A 4 5.95 24.25 -6.81
CA HIS A 4 6.22 23.33 -5.71
C HIS A 4 4.97 22.43 -5.58
N VAL A 5 5.00 21.29 -6.25
CA VAL A 5 4.08 20.19 -5.99
C VAL A 5 4.45 19.70 -4.60
N THR A 6 3.82 20.28 -3.58
CA THR A 6 3.80 19.67 -2.25
C THR A 6 3.20 18.28 -2.45
N ALA A 7 4.04 17.25 -2.44
CA ALA A 7 3.60 15.86 -2.50
C ALA A 7 2.53 15.68 -1.41
N LYS A 8 1.26 15.61 -1.83
CA LYS A 8 0.17 15.40 -0.89
C LYS A 8 0.42 14.06 -0.24
N LYS A 9 0.80 14.06 1.03
CA LYS A 9 0.98 12.84 1.82
C LYS A 9 -0.32 12.04 1.76
N ILE A 10 -0.29 10.89 1.10
CA ILE A 10 -1.45 10.03 0.94
C ILE A 10 -1.84 9.52 2.33
N ASP A 11 -3.10 9.71 2.72
CA ASP A 11 -3.64 9.15 3.96
C ASP A 11 -4.07 7.70 3.74
N TRP A 12 -3.38 6.74 4.37
CA TRP A 12 -3.64 5.30 4.22
C TRP A 12 -4.68 4.75 5.22
N ASN A 13 -5.17 5.57 6.15
CA ASN A 13 -6.18 5.14 7.13
C ASN A 13 -7.43 4.49 6.50
N PRO A 14 -7.98 5.00 5.37
CA PRO A 14 -9.15 4.37 4.74
C PRO A 14 -8.93 2.90 4.36
N ILE A 15 -7.71 2.53 3.94
CA ILE A 15 -7.36 1.13 3.62
C ILE A 15 -7.14 0.34 4.91
N LEU A 16 -6.38 0.89 5.86
CA LEU A 16 -6.07 0.22 7.13
C LEU A 16 -7.33 -0.12 7.94
N CYS A 17 -8.32 0.77 7.99
CA CYS A 17 -9.59 0.53 8.68
C CYS A 17 -10.44 -0.61 8.09
N GLN A 18 -10.17 -1.01 6.83
CA GLN A 18 -10.86 -2.11 6.17
C GLN A 18 -10.18 -3.46 6.38
N ILE A 19 -8.93 -3.46 6.89
CA ILE A 19 -8.24 -4.68 7.26
C ILE A 19 -8.80 -5.17 8.58
N LYS A 20 -9.27 -6.42 8.61
CA LYS A 20 -9.93 -6.99 9.79
C LYS A 20 -9.21 -8.25 10.23
N TYR A 21 -9.16 -8.43 11.54
CA TYR A 21 -8.86 -9.73 12.13
C TYR A 21 -10.14 -10.57 12.12
N THR A 22 -10.11 -11.70 11.41
CA THR A 22 -11.21 -12.66 11.41
C THR A 22 -10.85 -13.80 12.33
N LYS A 23 -11.74 -14.14 13.28
CA LYS A 23 -11.52 -15.24 14.23
C LYS A 23 -11.25 -16.54 13.45
N GLY A 24 -10.10 -17.17 13.70
CA GLY A 24 -9.65 -18.37 13.00
C GLY A 24 -8.62 -18.10 11.88
N HIS A 25 -8.35 -16.85 11.54
CA HIS A 25 -7.21 -16.48 10.69
C HIS A 25 -6.00 -16.13 11.56
N ASN A 26 -4.81 -16.47 11.07
CA ASN A 26 -3.56 -16.21 11.76
C ASN A 26 -3.15 -14.73 11.71
N LEU A 27 -3.56 -14.00 10.68
CA LEU A 27 -3.16 -12.62 10.43
C LEU A 27 -4.36 -11.76 9.98
N PRO A 28 -4.34 -10.44 10.23
CA PRO A 28 -5.33 -9.52 9.69
C PRO A 28 -5.26 -9.49 8.16
N THR A 29 -6.43 -9.57 7.51
CA THR A 29 -6.54 -9.56 6.07
C THR A 29 -7.52 -8.50 5.58
N TYR A 30 -7.20 -7.95 4.42
CA TYR A 30 -8.07 -7.12 3.62
C TYR A 30 -9.05 -8.04 2.89
N THR A 31 -10.34 -7.69 2.93
CA THR A 31 -11.41 -8.58 2.40
C THR A 31 -11.57 -8.50 0.88
N GLY A 32 -10.98 -7.50 0.23
CA GLY A 32 -11.00 -7.32 -1.23
C GLY A 32 -9.63 -7.55 -1.87
N ASP A 33 -9.47 -7.01 -3.09
CA ASP A 33 -8.18 -6.96 -3.76
C ASP A 33 -7.33 -5.81 -3.19
N LEU A 34 -6.41 -6.16 -2.27
CA LEU A 34 -5.54 -5.19 -1.63
C LEU A 34 -4.68 -4.41 -2.64
N LYS A 35 -4.20 -5.09 -3.69
CA LYS A 35 -3.36 -4.48 -4.73
C LYS A 35 -4.15 -3.39 -5.46
N THR A 36 -5.31 -3.74 -5.99
CA THR A 36 -6.16 -2.77 -6.71
C THR A 36 -6.57 -1.63 -5.80
N ALA A 37 -6.89 -1.90 -4.53
CA ALA A 37 -7.24 -0.85 -3.57
C ALA A 37 -6.08 0.13 -3.33
N LEU A 38 -4.85 -0.39 -3.10
CA LEU A 38 -3.65 0.43 -2.91
C LEU A 38 -3.31 1.25 -4.15
N LEU A 39 -3.33 0.64 -5.34
CA LEU A 39 -3.04 1.33 -6.59
C LEU A 39 -4.06 2.42 -6.89
N ASN A 40 -5.36 2.14 -6.72
CA ASN A 40 -6.42 3.13 -6.90
C ASN A 40 -6.27 4.30 -5.92
N HIS A 41 -6.01 4.00 -4.66
CA HIS A 41 -5.86 5.01 -3.61
C HIS A 41 -4.63 5.91 -3.84
N ALA A 42 -3.57 5.35 -4.43
CA ALA A 42 -2.37 6.08 -4.81
C ALA A 42 -2.50 6.85 -6.15
N GLY A 43 -3.58 6.64 -6.92
CA GLY A 43 -3.70 7.17 -8.28
C GLY A 43 -2.78 6.46 -9.30
N LEU A 44 -2.38 5.22 -9.04
CA LEU A 44 -1.38 4.44 -9.80
C LEU A 44 -1.96 3.20 -10.50
N THR A 45 -3.28 3.11 -10.67
CA THR A 45 -3.99 1.94 -11.21
C THR A 45 -3.40 1.38 -12.52
N ASN A 46 -2.89 2.25 -13.38
CA ASN A 46 -2.30 1.87 -14.68
C ASN A 46 -0.80 2.21 -14.78
N HIS A 47 -0.16 2.51 -13.64
CA HIS A 47 1.23 2.95 -13.63
C HIS A 47 2.16 1.77 -13.33
N SER A 48 3.12 1.47 -14.22
CA SER A 48 4.07 0.36 -14.04
C SER A 48 4.82 0.40 -12.71
N LYS A 49 5.28 1.60 -12.30
CA LYS A 49 5.91 1.81 -10.98
C LYS A 49 5.01 1.46 -9.79
N GLY A 50 3.68 1.61 -9.92
CA GLY A 50 2.75 1.21 -8.87
C GLY A 50 2.73 -0.31 -8.69
N GLU A 51 2.72 -1.05 -9.81
CA GLU A 51 2.84 -2.51 -9.79
C GLU A 51 4.14 -2.95 -9.12
N GLU A 52 5.27 -2.41 -9.57
CA GLU A 52 6.60 -2.75 -9.05
C GLU A 52 6.70 -2.44 -7.56
N ALA A 53 6.19 -1.29 -7.11
CA ALA A 53 6.15 -0.93 -5.70
C ALA A 53 5.29 -1.91 -4.88
N TYR A 54 4.15 -2.36 -5.41
CA TYR A 54 3.32 -3.36 -4.73
C TYR A 54 4.01 -4.72 -4.63
N GLN A 55 4.63 -5.19 -5.71
CA GLN A 55 5.37 -6.46 -5.70
C GLN A 55 6.52 -6.41 -4.69
N LEU A 56 7.31 -5.33 -4.68
CA LEU A 56 8.40 -5.15 -3.74
C LEU A 56 7.90 -5.08 -2.29
N ALA A 57 6.82 -4.33 -2.01
CA ALA A 57 6.22 -4.29 -0.68
C ALA A 57 5.80 -5.69 -0.19
N ARG A 58 5.23 -6.49 -1.10
CA ARG A 58 4.81 -7.86 -0.82
C ARG A 58 6.00 -8.79 -0.58
N GLU A 59 7.09 -8.62 -1.32
CA GLU A 59 8.33 -9.37 -1.12
C GLU A 59 9.00 -9.04 0.22
N ILE A 60 9.05 -7.76 0.60
CA ILE A 60 9.59 -7.35 1.91
C ILE A 60 8.74 -7.97 3.03
N ALA A 61 7.42 -7.87 2.94
CA ALA A 61 6.51 -8.44 3.93
C ALA A 61 6.66 -9.98 4.05
N ARG A 62 7.04 -10.68 2.97
CA ARG A 62 7.29 -12.14 3.02
C ARG A 62 8.45 -12.53 3.93
N LEU A 63 9.41 -11.63 4.13
CA LEU A 63 10.58 -11.89 4.97
C LEU A 63 10.28 -11.71 6.47
N THR A 64 9.07 -11.30 6.81
CA THR A 64 8.65 -10.90 8.15
C THR A 64 7.29 -11.52 8.51
N THR A 65 6.21 -10.73 8.63
CA THR A 65 4.90 -11.23 9.08
C THR A 65 4.00 -11.64 7.93
N TYR A 66 4.26 -11.14 6.72
CA TYR A 66 3.46 -11.33 5.51
C TYR A 66 1.97 -11.02 5.74
N SER A 67 1.70 -9.93 6.46
CA SER A 67 0.35 -9.47 6.75
C SER A 67 -0.04 -8.28 5.86
N ASP A 68 -1.33 -8.14 5.56
CA ASP A 68 -1.83 -7.05 4.75
C ASP A 68 -1.51 -5.65 5.31
N PRO A 69 -1.55 -5.40 6.65
CA PRO A 69 -1.08 -4.14 7.22
C PRO A 69 0.39 -3.85 6.91
N GLU A 70 1.24 -4.88 6.93
CA GLU A 70 2.66 -4.74 6.64
C GLU A 70 2.90 -4.44 5.15
N ILE A 71 2.13 -5.08 4.26
CA ILE A 71 2.15 -4.76 2.83
C ILE A 71 1.75 -3.30 2.60
N VAL A 72 0.70 -2.81 3.25
CA VAL A 72 0.29 -1.39 3.18
C VAL A 72 1.38 -0.45 3.70
N TYR A 73 2.03 -0.81 4.80
CA TYR A 73 3.13 -0.04 5.36
C TYR A 73 4.29 0.08 4.36
N TRP A 74 4.80 -1.03 3.82
CA TRP A 74 5.92 -0.98 2.88
C TRP A 74 5.55 -0.28 1.57
N PHE A 75 4.34 -0.51 1.05
CA PHE A 75 3.85 0.19 -0.13
C PHE A 75 3.81 1.70 0.09
N SER A 76 3.29 2.17 1.23
CA SER A 76 3.24 3.61 1.56
C SER A 76 4.63 4.28 1.57
N ARG A 77 5.65 3.55 2.03
CA ARG A 77 7.03 4.02 2.06
C ARG A 77 7.63 4.08 0.66
N LEU A 78 7.38 3.07 -0.17
CA LEU A 78 7.85 3.04 -1.56
C LEU A 78 7.22 4.14 -2.41
N ILE A 79 5.91 4.36 -2.28
CA ILE A 79 5.23 5.44 -3.01
C ILE A 79 5.73 6.82 -2.59
N SER A 80 5.99 7.02 -1.29
CA SER A 80 6.60 8.27 -0.81
C SER A 80 7.96 8.54 -1.45
N LEU A 81 8.76 7.50 -1.72
CA LEU A 81 10.07 7.62 -2.37
C LEU A 81 10.00 7.82 -3.89
N ILE A 82 8.90 7.41 -4.54
CA ILE A 82 8.72 7.57 -6.00
C ILE A 82 8.21 8.98 -6.35
N ASN A 83 7.51 9.63 -5.41
CA ASN A 83 6.89 10.94 -5.59
C ASN A 83 7.74 12.11 -5.05
N ASP A 84 8.85 11.84 -4.37
CA ASP A 84 9.93 12.81 -4.06
C ASP A 84 10.89 12.93 -5.24
#